data_AF-A0A932FT99-F1
#
_entry.id   AF-A0A932FT99-F1
#
_cell.length_a   1.000
_cell.length_b   1.000
_cell.length_c   1.000
_cell.angle_alpha   90.00
_cell.angle_beta   90.00
_cell.angle_gamma   90.00
#
_symmetry.space_group_name_H-M   'P 1'
#
loop_
_entity.id
_entity.type
_entity.pdbx_description
1 polymer ?
#
loop_
_entity_poly.entity_id
_entity_poly.type
_entity_poly.pdbx_seq_one_letter_code
_entity_poly.pdbx_strand_id
1 'polypeptide(L)' 'MMMYKEMAEKVRPPRVCHVRFPFGRPLGEPGNADQQRVIAEDALHLLETATGPGTVLSLPYRWRREDYARIRRERAASR' A
#
# COMPACT_ATOMS: atom_id res chain seq x y z
N MET A 1 11.37 13.59 1.68
CA MET A 1 10.30 13.75 0.68
C MET A 1 9.36 12.55 0.77
N MET A 2 8.05 12.78 0.96
CA MET A 2 7.05 11.70 1.00
C MET A 2 6.54 11.39 -0.42
N MET A 3 5.91 10.23 -0.59
CA MET A 3 5.16 9.91 -1.80
C MET A 3 4.08 10.96 -2.06
N TYR A 4 3.97 11.44 -3.30
CA TYR A 4 3.01 12.47 -3.66
C TYR A 4 1.73 11.84 -4.20
N LYS A 5 0.63 11.96 -3.45
CA LYS A 5 -0.69 11.53 -3.91
C LYS A 5 -1.13 12.29 -5.17
N GLU A 6 -0.83 13.59 -5.24
CA GLU A 6 -1.18 14.49 -6.34
C GLU A 6 -0.65 14.02 -7.70
N MET A 7 0.45 13.25 -7.72
CA MET A 7 0.99 12.70 -8.97
C MET A 7 0.05 11.63 -9.57
N ALA A 8 -0.69 10.90 -8.74
CA ALA A 8 -1.70 9.95 -9.21
C ALA A 8 -2.83 10.67 -9.97
N GLU A 9 -3.24 11.85 -9.50
CA GLU A 9 -4.30 12.66 -10.14
C GLU A 9 -3.83 13.27 -11.46
N LYS A 10 -2.55 13.66 -11.54
CA LYS A 10 -1.94 14.24 -12.75
C LYS A 10 -1.70 13.19 -13.84
N VAL A 11 -1.09 12.05 -13.48
CA VAL A 11 -0.68 11.01 -14.44
C VAL A 11 -1.85 10.08 -14.81
N ARG A 12 -2.87 10.00 -13.95
CA ARG A 12 -4.07 9.17 -14.12
C ARG A 12 -3.76 7.70 -14.48
N PRO A 13 -2.99 6.97 -13.66
CA PRO A 13 -2.76 5.56 -13.90
C PRO A 13 -4.08 4.77 -13.81
N PRO A 14 -4.19 3.60 -14.46
CA PRO A 14 -5.42 2.79 -14.39
C PRO A 14 -5.82 2.43 -12.96
N ARG A 15 -4.87 2.16 -12.06
CA ARG A 15 -5.10 1.90 -10.63
C ARG A 15 -3.87 2.36 -9.84
N VAL A 16 -4.08 2.89 -8.63
CA VAL A 16 -2.99 3.35 -7.76
C VAL A 16 -3.23 2.90 -6.33
N CYS A 17 -2.26 2.19 -5.77
CA CYS A 17 -2.17 1.92 -4.35
C CYS A 17 -1.17 2.90 -3.71
N HIS A 18 -1.68 3.90 -3.00
CA HIS A 18 -0.90 4.99 -2.43
C HIS A 18 -0.58 4.76 -0.95
N VAL A 19 0.69 4.97 -0.58
CA VAL A 19 1.20 4.85 0.79
C VAL A 19 1.83 6.16 1.25
N ARG A 20 1.72 6.48 2.54
CA ARG A 20 2.37 7.66 3.14
C ARG A 20 3.80 7.35 3.60
N PHE A 21 4.59 6.82 2.68
CA PHE A 21 6.00 6.45 2.90
C PHE A 21 6.95 7.43 2.18
N PRO A 22 8.26 7.43 2.51
CA PRO A 22 9.24 8.21 1.76
C PRO A 22 9.23 7.85 0.28
N PHE A 23 9.46 8.86 -0.58
CA PHE A 23 9.58 8.66 -2.01
C PHE A 23 10.70 7.63 -2.33
N GLY A 24 10.44 6.74 -3.29
CA GLY A 24 11.34 5.64 -3.63
C GLY A 24 11.27 4.43 -2.68
N ARG A 25 10.37 4.44 -1.69
CA ARG A 25 10.17 3.30 -0.76
C ARG A 25 8.71 2.83 -0.74
N PRO A 26 8.10 2.49 -1.89
CA PRO A 26 6.67 2.15 -1.96
C PRO A 26 6.30 0.90 -1.16
N LEU A 27 7.21 -0.07 -1.02
CA LEU A 27 6.97 -1.33 -0.31
C LEU A 27 7.36 -1.27 1.18
N GLY A 28 7.83 -0.15 1.69
CA GLY A 28 8.20 -0.02 3.09
C GLY A 28 9.71 -0.01 3.35
N GLU A 29 10.08 -0.46 4.55
CA GLU A 29 11.43 -0.43 5.07
C GLU A 29 12.30 -1.55 4.50
N PRO A 30 13.60 -1.30 4.28
CA PRO A 30 14.55 -2.35 3.95
C PRO A 30 14.55 -3.43 5.05
N GLY A 31 14.50 -4.70 4.65
CA GLY A 31 14.49 -5.85 5.56
C GLY A 31 13.16 -6.13 6.27
N ASN A 32 12.16 -5.25 6.17
CA ASN A 32 10.85 -5.50 6.77
C ASN A 32 9.95 -6.30 5.83
N ALA A 33 10.15 -7.62 5.78
CA ALA A 33 9.43 -8.52 4.88
C ALA A 33 7.91 -8.54 5.14
N ASP A 34 7.48 -8.44 6.41
CA ASP A 34 6.06 -8.42 6.74
C ASP A 34 5.37 -7.16 6.21
N GLN A 35 6.02 -6.00 6.33
CA GLN A 35 5.53 -4.77 5.72
C GLN A 35 5.39 -4.89 4.21
N GLN A 36 6.47 -5.31 3.54
CA GLN A 36 6.49 -5.45 2.08
C GLN A 36 5.38 -6.37 1.60
N ARG A 37 5.14 -7.46 2.33
CA ARG A 37 4.07 -8.39 2.03
C ARG A 37 2.68 -7.78 2.22
N VAL A 38 2.42 -7.08 3.31
CA VAL A 38 1.14 -6.40 3.54
C VAL A 38 0.83 -5.41 2.42
N ILE A 39 1.81 -4.60 2.01
CA ILE A 39 1.63 -3.62 0.93
C ILE A 39 1.36 -4.31 -0.41
N ALA A 40 2.10 -5.38 -0.73
CA ALA A 40 1.89 -6.14 -1.96
C ALA A 40 0.51 -6.80 -1.99
N GLU A 41 0.09 -7.41 -0.88
CA GLU A 41 -1.24 -8.02 -0.74
C GLU A 41 -2.36 -6.98 -0.92
N ASP A 42 -2.22 -5.78 -0.35
CA ASP A 42 -3.22 -4.72 -0.50
C ASP A 42 -3.27 -4.18 -1.94
N ALA A 43 -2.13 -4.08 -2.62
CA ALA A 43 -2.07 -3.70 -4.03
C ALA A 43 -2.72 -4.74 -4.95
N LEU A 44 -2.51 -6.03 -4.66
CA LEU A 44 -3.16 -7.14 -5.37
C LEU A 44 -4.67 -7.17 -5.09
N HIS A 45 -5.07 -6.92 -3.85
CA HIS A 45 -6.49 -6.84 -3.50
C HIS A 45 -7.19 -5.68 -4.24
N LEU A 46 -6.54 -4.53 -4.39
CA LEU A 46 -7.04 -3.44 -5.23
C LEU A 46 -7.18 -3.87 -6.70
N LEU A 47 -6.24 -4.66 -7.22
CA LEU A 47 -6.30 -5.16 -8.59
C LEU A 47 -7.56 -6.00 -8.82
N GLU A 48 -7.93 -6.84 -7.85
CA GLU A 48 -9.12 -7.71 -7.91
C GLU A 48 -10.44 -6.96 -7.67
N THR A 49 -10.44 -5.94 -6.82
CA THR A 49 -11.68 -5.30 -6.34
C THR A 49 -12.01 -3.97 -7.01
N ALA A 50 -11.05 -3.32 -7.68
CA ALA A 50 -11.30 -2.06 -8.38
C ALA A 50 -12.24 -2.25 -9.58
N THR A 51 -13.40 -1.61 -9.52
CA THR A 51 -14.47 -1.71 -10.53
C THR A 51 -14.27 -0.79 -11.75
N GLY A 52 -13.28 0.11 -11.72
CA GLY A 52 -13.04 1.05 -12.82
C GLY A 52 -11.60 1.60 -12.87
N PRO A 53 -11.21 2.18 -14.02
CA PRO A 53 -9.92 2.85 -14.18
C PRO A 53 -9.84 4.13 -13.35
N GLY A 54 -8.63 4.57 -13.03
CA GLY A 54 -8.36 5.74 -12.19
C GLY A 54 -8.60 5.51 -10.70
N THR A 55 -8.85 4.27 -10.26
CA THR A 55 -9.09 3.99 -8.84
C THR A 55 -7.82 4.23 -8.02
N VAL A 56 -7.89 5.14 -7.03
CA VAL A 56 -6.80 5.45 -6.11
C VAL A 56 -7.17 5.02 -4.70
N LEU A 57 -6.55 3.96 -4.21
CA LEU A 57 -6.68 3.52 -2.82
C LEU A 57 -5.56 4.13 -1.98
N SER A 58 -5.91 4.83 -0.90
CA SER A 58 -4.93 5.29 0.09
C SER A 58 -4.87 4.31 1.25
N LEU A 59 -3.75 3.61 1.39
CA LEU A 59 -3.56 2.66 2.48
C LEU A 59 -3.46 3.38 3.84
N PRO A 60 -3.95 2.74 4.92
CA PRO A 60 -4.02 3.37 6.23
C PRO A 60 -2.65 3.53 6.91
N TYR A 61 -1.61 2.89 6.41
CA TYR A 61 -0.32 2.81 7.07
C TYR A 61 0.46 4.13 7.09
N ARG A 62 1.27 4.32 8.14
CA ARG A 62 2.26 5.40 8.23
C ARG A 62 3.67 4.81 8.33
N TRP A 63 4.65 5.53 7.78
CA TRP A 63 6.05 5.11 7.81
C TRP A 63 6.52 4.86 9.25
N ARG A 64 7.02 3.65 9.55
CA ARG A 64 7.55 3.26 10.87
C ARG A 64 6.56 3.38 12.03
N ARG A 65 5.25 3.17 11.80
CA ARG A 65 4.23 3.29 12.87
C ARG A 65 3.33 2.08 13.04
N GLU A 66 3.54 1.03 12.26
CA GLU A 66 2.66 -0.15 12.26
C GLU A 66 3.44 -1.40 12.67
N ASP A 67 2.75 -2.32 13.34
CA ASP A 67 3.24 -3.68 13.56
C ASP A 67 2.71 -4.58 12.44
N TYR A 68 3.48 -4.71 11.37
CA TYR A 68 3.08 -5.51 10.21
C TYR A 68 3.04 -7.01 10.48
N ALA A 69 3.86 -7.50 11.42
CA ALA A 69 3.82 -8.90 11.83
C ALA A 69 2.47 -9.21 12.50
N ARG A 70 1.99 -8.31 13.36
CA ARG A 70 0.65 -8.41 13.95
C ARG A 70 -0.45 -8.35 12.89
N ILE A 71 -0.41 -7.37 11.98
CA ILE A 71 -1.38 -7.24 10.89
C ILE A 71 -1.49 -8.56 10.10
N ARG A 72 -0.36 -9.20 9.78
CA ARG A 72 -0.36 -10.47 9.06
C ARG A 72 -0.94 -11.62 9.87
N ARG A 73 -0.64 -11.72 11.17
CA ARG A 73 -1.24 -12.73 12.05
C ARG A 73 -2.76 -12.56 12.13
N GLU A 74 -3.25 -11.33 12.26
CA GLU A 74 -4.69 -11.03 12.29
C GLU A 74 -5.37 -11.41 10.96
N ARG A 75 -4.75 -11.12 9.82
CA ARG A 75 -5.27 -11.54 8.50
C ARG A 75 -5.33 -13.05 8.33
N ALA A 76 -4.33 -13.77 8.85
CA ALA A 76 -4.28 -15.22 8.78
C ALA A 76 -5.34 -15.89 9.66
N ALA A 77 -5.70 -15.27 10.80
CA ALA A 77 -6.76 -15.77 11.68
C ALA A 77 -8.18 -15.56 11.11
N SER A 78 -8.34 -14.61 10.18
CA SER A 78 -9.60 -14.30 9.51
C SER A 78 -9.83 -15.07 8.20
N ARG A 79 -8.92 -15.99 7.83
CA ARG A 79 -9.05 -16.90 6.68
C ARG A 79 -9.49 -18.28 7.13
#